data_AF-A0A4Y2FAP5-F1
#
_entry.id   AF-A0A4Y2FAP5-F1
#
_cell.length_a   1.000
_cell.length_b   1.000
_cell.length_c   1.000
_cell.angle_alpha   90.00
_cell.angle_beta   90.00
_cell.angle_gamma   90.00
#
_symmetry.space_group_name_H-M   'P 1'
#
loop_
_entity.id
_entity.type
_entity.pdbx_description
1 polymer ?
#
loop_
_entity_poly.entity_id
_entity_poly.type
_entity_poly.pdbx_seq_one_letter_code
_entity_poly.pdbx_strand_id
1 'polypeptide(L)'
;MSKVCRFCSNAANELGKESAEFNIWYEGHRNECGINHTGSSGSMELKAAEILWKRSTSLGFRYTTVLSDGDSKTYQHLSELKVYGDNVKIAK
;
A
#
# COMPACT_ATOMS: atom_id res chain seq x y z
N MET A 1 2.10 -3.02 -4.70
CA MET A 1 1.85 -1.57 -4.59
C MET A 1 2.91 -0.83 -5.37
N SER A 2 2.59 0.32 -5.96
CA SER A 2 3.53 1.12 -6.74
C SER A 2 3.44 2.59 -6.34
N LYS A 3 4.61 3.23 -6.31
CA LYS A 3 4.80 4.67 -6.09
C LYS A 3 5.09 5.41 -7.39
N VAL A 4 5.18 4.69 -8.51
CA VAL A 4 5.61 5.22 -9.79
C VAL A 4 4.58 4.86 -10.85
N CYS A 5 4.22 5.85 -11.67
CA CYS A 5 3.53 5.65 -12.92
C CYS A 5 4.39 6.29 -14.02
N ARG A 6 4.77 5.50 -15.03
CA ARG A 6 5.60 5.98 -16.14
C ARG A 6 4.90 7.11 -16.92
N PHE A 7 3.59 7.00 -17.12
CA PHE A 7 2.80 8.02 -17.80
C PHE A 7 2.79 9.34 -17.03
N CYS A 8 2.60 9.30 -15.71
CA CYS A 8 2.70 10.50 -14.87
C CYS A 8 4.08 11.14 -14.96
N SER A 9 5.15 10.33 -14.93
CA SER A 9 6.52 10.86 -15.05
C SER A 9 6.77 11.52 -16.40
N ASN A 10 6.29 10.94 -17.50
CA ASN A 10 6.44 11.50 -18.84
C ASN A 10 5.63 12.80 -18.98
N ALA A 11 4.35 12.79 -18.61
CA ALA A 11 3.49 13.97 -18.66
C ALA A 11 4.01 15.11 -17.79
N ALA A 12 4.57 14.81 -16.60
CA ALA A 12 5.20 15.81 -15.74
C ALA A 12 6.43 16.46 -16.38
N ASN A 13 7.20 15.71 -17.18
CA ASN A 13 8.35 16.24 -17.91
C ASN A 13 7.94 17.06 -19.15
N GLU A 14 6.89 16.65 -19.85
CA GLU A 14 6.43 17.29 -21.10
C GLU A 14 5.56 18.54 -20.84
N LEU A 15 4.62 18.46 -19.89
CA LEU A 15 3.67 19.53 -19.60
C LEU A 15 4.13 20.42 -18.44
N GLY A 16 5.08 19.93 -17.62
CA GLY A 16 5.46 20.56 -16.36
C GLY A 16 4.50 20.14 -15.24
N LYS A 17 5.01 19.50 -14.19
CA LYS A 17 4.22 18.91 -13.10
C LYS A 17 3.24 19.88 -12.40
N GLU A 18 3.62 21.16 -12.29
CA GLU A 18 2.83 22.19 -11.59
C GLU A 18 1.96 23.01 -12.56
N SER A 19 1.91 22.63 -13.83
CA SER A 19 1.14 23.34 -14.86
C SER A 19 -0.36 23.03 -14.80
N ALA A 20 -1.18 23.90 -15.36
CA ALA A 20 -2.61 23.65 -15.50
C ALA A 20 -2.87 22.48 -16.48
N GLU A 21 -2.03 22.36 -17.50
CA GLU A 21 -2.05 21.33 -18.52
C GLU A 21 -1.85 19.94 -17.92
N PHE A 22 -0.88 19.78 -17.00
CA PHE A 22 -0.67 18.53 -16.28
C PHE A 22 -1.88 18.16 -15.42
N ASN A 23 -2.47 19.13 -14.71
CA ASN A 23 -3.63 18.87 -13.86
C ASN A 23 -4.84 18.39 -14.68
N ILE A 24 -5.12 19.02 -15.83
CA ILE A 24 -6.19 18.60 -16.74
C ILE A 24 -5.94 17.18 -17.27
N TRP A 25 -4.70 16.90 -17.70
CA TRP A 25 -4.31 15.56 -18.14
C TRP A 25 -4.46 14.51 -17.03
N TYR A 26 -4.04 14.85 -15.81
CA TYR A 26 -4.07 13.93 -14.67
C TYR A 26 -5.48 13.53 -14.27
N GLU A 27 -6.46 14.43 -14.35
CA GLU A 27 -7.87 14.09 -14.09
C GLU A 27 -8.37 13.00 -15.03
N GLY A 28 -7.99 13.03 -16.31
CA GLY A 28 -8.30 11.96 -17.27
C GLY A 28 -7.55 10.66 -16.99
N HIS A 29 -6.30 10.74 -16.55
CA HIS A 29 -5.46 9.58 -16.26
C HIS A 29 -5.73 8.93 -14.89
N ARG A 30 -6.42 9.62 -13.97
CA ARG A 30 -6.54 9.24 -12.56
C ARG A 30 -6.96 7.79 -12.34
N ASN A 31 -7.88 7.28 -13.15
CA ASN A 31 -8.41 5.91 -13.04
C ASN A 31 -7.46 4.84 -13.60
N GLU A 32 -6.47 5.22 -14.41
CA GLU A 32 -5.46 4.35 -15.01
C GLU A 32 -4.09 4.51 -14.32
N CYS A 33 -4.00 5.41 -13.33
CA CYS A 33 -2.76 5.71 -12.65
C CYS A 33 -2.23 4.49 -11.90
N GLY A 34 -1.00 4.09 -12.24
CA GLY A 34 -0.32 2.99 -11.55
C GLY A 34 0.11 3.32 -10.11
N ILE A 35 0.05 4.59 -9.68
CA ILE A 35 0.40 4.98 -8.32
C ILE A 35 -0.77 4.65 -7.40
N ASN A 36 -0.58 3.65 -6.54
CA ASN A 36 -1.58 3.23 -5.55
C ASN A 36 -1.03 3.18 -4.12
N HIS A 37 0.16 3.73 -3.92
CA HIS A 37 0.75 3.88 -2.60
C HIS A 37 1.51 5.19 -2.49
N THR A 38 1.34 5.85 -1.36
CA THR A 38 2.07 7.05 -0.97
C THR A 38 2.86 6.74 0.30
N GLY A 39 4.18 6.94 0.29
CA GLY A 39 5.04 6.73 1.47
C GLY A 39 6.34 5.98 1.19
N SER A 40 6.96 5.43 2.23
CA SER A 40 8.20 4.67 2.12
C SER A 40 7.97 3.27 1.53
N SER A 41 9.04 2.54 1.23
CA SER A 41 8.90 1.15 0.77
C SER A 41 8.45 0.24 1.91
N GLY A 42 8.98 0.42 3.13
CA GLY A 42 8.49 -0.32 4.30
C GLY A 42 7.01 -0.06 4.62
N SER A 43 6.47 1.12 4.30
CA SER A 43 5.03 1.34 4.46
C SER A 43 4.17 0.60 3.43
N MET A 44 4.74 0.15 2.29
CA MET A 44 4.04 -0.74 1.36
C MET A 44 3.82 -2.12 1.96
N GLU A 45 4.85 -2.69 2.61
CA GLU A 45 4.75 -3.99 3.28
C GLU A 45 3.69 -3.98 4.37
N LEU A 46 3.73 -2.94 5.21
CA LEU A 46 2.70 -2.67 6.23
C LEU A 46 1.29 -2.70 5.65
N LYS A 47 1.06 -1.91 4.59
CA LYS A 47 -0.27 -1.78 4.01
C LYS A 47 -0.70 -3.05 3.28
N ALA A 48 0.22 -3.73 2.60
CA ALA A 48 -0.03 -5.00 1.95
C ALA A 48 -0.43 -6.08 2.97
N ALA A 49 0.31 -6.19 4.08
CA ALA A 49 0.00 -7.13 5.15
C ALA A 49 -1.36 -6.80 5.79
N GLU A 50 -1.66 -5.53 6.09
CA GLU A 50 -2.98 -5.14 6.57
C GLU A 50 -4.11 -5.59 5.64
N ILE A 51 -3.97 -5.38 4.33
CA ILE A 51 -4.99 -5.79 3.34
C ILE A 51 -5.17 -7.30 3.35
N LEU A 52 -4.07 -8.06 3.35
CA LEU A 52 -4.11 -9.53 3.35
C LEU A 52 -4.79 -10.07 4.62
N TRP A 53 -4.45 -9.55 5.80
CA TRP A 53 -5.01 -10.00 7.08
C TRP A 53 -6.48 -9.60 7.21
N LYS A 54 -6.88 -8.41 6.77
CA LYS A 54 -8.30 -8.03 6.72
C LYS A 54 -9.07 -8.94 5.77
N ARG A 55 -8.53 -9.21 4.58
CA ARG A 55 -9.19 -10.07 3.58
C ARG A 55 -9.35 -11.52 4.05
N SER A 56 -8.42 -12.07 4.80
CA SER A 56 -8.51 -13.46 5.30
C SER A 56 -9.76 -13.67 6.17
N THR A 57 -10.18 -12.66 6.95
CA THR A 57 -11.41 -12.72 7.75
C THR A 57 -12.65 -12.96 6.91
N SER A 58 -12.72 -12.33 5.72
CA SER A 58 -13.82 -12.51 4.78
C SER A 58 -13.75 -13.85 4.04
N LEU A 59 -12.56 -14.45 3.97
CA LEU A 59 -12.31 -15.75 3.34
C LEU A 59 -12.38 -16.92 4.34
N GLY A 60 -12.64 -16.65 5.63
CA GLY A 60 -12.85 -17.69 6.65
C GLY A 60 -11.57 -18.33 7.18
N PHE A 61 -10.40 -17.69 7.04
CA PHE A 61 -9.15 -18.20 7.61
C PHE A 61 -8.36 -17.10 8.34
N ARG A 62 -7.33 -17.50 9.09
CA ARG A 62 -6.47 -16.59 9.85
C ARG A 62 -5.01 -16.89 9.61
N TYR A 63 -4.23 -15.85 9.39
CA TYR A 63 -2.76 -15.93 9.42
C TYR A 63 -2.28 -15.96 10.88
N THR A 64 -1.31 -16.81 11.19
CA THR A 64 -0.72 -16.92 12.53
C THR A 64 0.69 -16.33 12.61
N THR A 65 1.37 -16.21 11.47
CA THR A 65 2.79 -15.83 11.41
C THR A 65 3.00 -14.83 10.27
N VAL A 66 3.86 -13.83 10.48
CA VAL A 66 4.30 -12.89 9.45
C VAL A 66 5.79 -13.04 9.21
N LEU A 67 6.16 -13.31 7.97
CA LEU A 67 7.55 -13.29 7.52
C LEU A 67 7.79 -11.97 6.76
N SER A 68 8.72 -11.15 7.22
CA SER A 68 9.07 -9.85 6.61
C SER A 68 10.59 -9.75 6.48
N ASP A 69 11.08 -9.16 5.39
CA ASP A 69 12.51 -9.05 5.04
C ASP A 69 13.25 -7.91 5.77
N GLY A 70 12.54 -7.07 6.51
CA GLY A 70 13.07 -5.87 7.15
C GLY A 70 12.75 -5.69 8.65
N ASP A 71 12.51 -4.42 9.02
CA ASP A 71 12.28 -4.01 10.40
C ASP A 71 10.99 -4.61 10.99
N SER A 72 10.90 -4.68 12.33
CA SER A 72 9.75 -5.27 13.02
C SER A 72 8.47 -4.43 12.93
N LYS A 73 8.42 -3.38 12.09
CA LYS A 73 7.25 -2.48 12.03
C LYS A 73 6.02 -3.20 11.49
N THR A 74 6.16 -4.06 10.48
CA THR A 74 5.03 -4.84 9.94
C THR A 74 4.42 -5.74 11.01
N TYR A 75 5.27 -6.46 11.76
CA TYR A 75 4.82 -7.27 12.89
C TYR A 75 4.12 -6.43 13.97
N GLN A 76 4.71 -5.31 14.35
CA GLN A 76 4.16 -4.43 15.38
C GLN A 76 2.80 -3.87 14.97
N HIS A 77 2.67 -3.34 13.75
CA HIS A 77 1.41 -2.84 13.21
C HIS A 77 0.33 -3.90 13.16
N LEU A 78 0.63 -5.12 12.70
CA LEU A 78 -0.35 -6.21 12.69
C LEU A 78 -0.79 -6.60 14.10
N SER A 79 0.15 -6.59 15.06
CA SER A 79 -0.13 -6.88 16.47
C SER A 79 -1.00 -5.81 17.12
N GLU A 80 -0.81 -4.55 16.76
CA GLU A 80 -1.62 -3.42 17.22
C GLU A 80 -3.00 -3.36 16.52
N LEU A 81 -3.06 -3.74 15.24
CA LEU A 81 -4.28 -3.75 14.43
C LEU A 81 -5.31 -4.77 14.93
N LYS A 82 -4.85 -5.87 15.56
CA LYS A 82 -5.70 -6.89 16.21
C LYS A 82 -6.84 -7.38 15.31
N VAL A 83 -6.56 -7.63 14.03
CA VAL A 83 -7.56 -8.01 13.01
C VAL A 83 -8.43 -9.20 13.43
N TYR A 84 -7.87 -10.12 14.23
CA TYR A 84 -8.57 -11.32 14.70
C TYR A 84 -9.01 -11.24 16.17
N GLY A 85 -8.92 -10.07 16.80
CA GLY A 85 -9.18 -9.83 18.22
C GLY A 85 -7.98 -10.14 19.13
N ASP A 86 -8.13 -9.83 20.43
CA ASP A 86 -7.07 -9.92 21.44
C ASP A 86 -6.57 -11.35 21.71
N ASN A 87 -7.38 -12.35 21.37
CA ASN A 87 -7.09 -13.76 21.67
C ASN A 87 -6.13 -14.41 20.66
N VAL A 88 -5.81 -13.71 19.57
CA VAL A 88 -4.93 -14.25 18.52
C VAL A 88 -3.60 -13.52 18.54
N LYS A 89 -2.56 -14.23 18.96
CA LYS A 89 -1.18 -13.72 18.91
C LYS A 89 -0.58 -14.03 17.55
N ILE A 90 -0.01 -13.01 16.92
CA ILE A 90 0.76 -13.14 15.68
C ILE A 90 2.20 -13.49 16.08
N ALA A 91 2.80 -14.45 15.38
CA ALA A 91 4.21 -14.78 15.49
C ALA A 91 5.02 -14.06 14.39
N LYS A 92 6.30 -13.82 14.66
CA LYS A 92 7.28 -13.35 13.67
C LYS A 92 8.21 -14.51 13.31
#